data_AF-A0A936SQA9-F1
#
_entry.id   AF-A0A936SQA9-F1
#
_cell.length_a   1.000
_cell.length_b   1.000
_cell.length_c   1.000
_cell.angle_alpha   90.00
_cell.angle_beta   90.00
_cell.angle_gamma   90.00
#
_symmetry.space_group_name_H-M   'P 1'
#
loop_
_entity.id
_entity.type
_entity.pdbx_description
1 polymer ?
#
loop_
_entity_poly.entity_id
_entity_poly.type
_entity_poly.pdbx_seq_one_letter_code
_entity_poly.pdbx_strand_id
1 'polypeptide(L)'
;MAKAGLLFVGTGDGLFLFSNPNEIGRWLKIGQPFRGHAVAAVWALPHDPLVVFAAVVGMGVQQSADGGQSWRQLFAWDADLIAGPAALQLYLRAGAALYASEDAGTTWDARAMMAAPGPLAHAGSWLYAAAGEQVLCSQDAGRSWARYGAALPAAVTGLAAPPQQPGLVLAVAGGGLFACSAAEAGWQRRTSAPAAAGPIVALAGQSAALLLACASGGLARSDDSGASWSVIGLAGVLTALAPASYHIDVVFAGSAGGQLVLSSDRGREWQVLKHDLPPILSISAARLV
;
A
#
# COMPACT_ATOMS: atom_id res chain seq x y z
N MET A 1 -5.47 -28.46 -8.24
CA MET A 1 -5.71 -27.85 -6.91
C MET A 1 -5.88 -26.36 -7.10
N ALA A 2 -7.01 -25.79 -6.65
CA ALA A 2 -7.21 -24.35 -6.69
C ALA A 2 -6.28 -23.69 -5.64
N LYS A 3 -5.32 -22.88 -6.10
CA LYS A 3 -4.39 -22.16 -5.22
C LYS A 3 -5.17 -21.17 -4.35
N ALA A 4 -5.11 -21.32 -3.02
CA ALA A 4 -5.82 -20.48 -2.07
C ALA A 4 -5.18 -19.08 -1.95
N GLY A 5 -6.02 -18.05 -1.99
CA GLY A 5 -5.61 -16.68 -1.65
C GLY A 5 -5.56 -16.48 -0.13
N LEU A 6 -4.56 -15.74 0.33
CA LEU A 6 -4.40 -15.27 1.69
C LEU A 6 -4.56 -13.74 1.71
N LEU A 7 -5.34 -13.25 2.66
CA LEU A 7 -5.54 -11.82 2.86
C LEU A 7 -5.30 -11.49 4.33
N PHE A 8 -4.24 -10.74 4.57
CA PHE A 8 -3.88 -10.22 5.88
C PHE A 8 -4.46 -8.82 6.04
N VAL A 9 -5.18 -8.59 7.13
CA VAL A 9 -5.86 -7.32 7.41
C VAL A 9 -5.43 -6.82 8.79
N GLY A 10 -4.57 -5.81 8.79
CA GLY A 10 -4.16 -5.09 9.99
C GLY A 10 -5.25 -4.13 10.42
N THR A 11 -5.65 -4.21 11.69
CA THR A 11 -6.76 -3.42 12.23
C THR A 11 -6.35 -2.66 13.48
N GLY A 12 -7.23 -1.80 13.99
CA GLY A 12 -7.06 -1.14 15.29
C GLY A 12 -7.06 -2.10 16.50
N ASP A 13 -7.44 -3.37 16.30
CA ASP A 13 -7.40 -4.40 17.34
C ASP A 13 -6.88 -5.74 16.74
N GLY A 14 -5.59 -5.75 16.41
CA GLY A 14 -4.86 -6.93 15.98
C GLY A 14 -4.97 -7.24 14.49
N LEU A 15 -4.55 -8.46 14.14
CA LEU A 15 -4.39 -8.92 12.76
C LEU A 15 -5.40 -10.02 12.44
N PHE A 16 -6.04 -9.90 11.28
CA PHE A 16 -6.95 -10.91 10.74
C PHE A 16 -6.36 -11.54 9.48
N LEU A 17 -6.59 -12.84 9.32
CA LEU A 17 -6.29 -13.61 8.12
C LEU A 17 -7.61 -14.12 7.54
N PHE A 18 -7.82 -13.85 6.26
CA PHE A 18 -8.78 -14.58 5.45
C PHE A 18 -8.04 -15.54 4.54
N SER A 19 -8.44 -16.81 4.60
CA SER A 19 -7.97 -17.87 3.73
C SER A 19 -9.16 -18.46 2.99
N ASN A 20 -9.02 -18.72 1.69
CA ASN A 20 -10.09 -19.35 0.91
C ASN A 20 -9.68 -20.72 0.33
N PRO A 21 -9.39 -21.73 1.17
CA PRO A 21 -9.16 -23.08 0.67
C PRO A 21 -10.48 -23.68 0.16
N ASN A 22 -10.46 -24.21 -1.07
CA ASN A 22 -11.62 -24.88 -1.69
C ASN A 22 -12.92 -24.03 -1.72
N GLU A 23 -12.80 -22.71 -1.83
CA GLU A 23 -13.94 -21.77 -1.88
C GLU A 23 -14.76 -21.66 -0.57
N ILE A 24 -14.31 -22.31 0.50
CA ILE A 24 -14.89 -22.20 1.84
C ILE A 24 -14.09 -21.14 2.60
N GLY A 25 -14.38 -19.87 2.32
CA GLY A 25 -13.70 -18.74 2.93
C GLY A 25 -13.73 -18.78 4.45
N ARG A 26 -12.57 -18.70 5.10
CA ARG A 26 -12.42 -18.73 6.57
C ARG A 26 -11.67 -17.51 7.06
N TRP A 27 -12.22 -16.90 8.11
CA TRP A 27 -11.62 -15.81 8.85
C TRP A 27 -10.99 -16.33 10.15
N LEU A 28 -9.76 -15.90 10.44
CA LEU A 28 -9.07 -16.15 11.70
C LEU A 28 -8.45 -14.85 12.21
N LYS A 29 -8.64 -14.55 13.50
CA LYS A 29 -7.80 -13.56 14.19
C LYS A 29 -6.48 -14.25 14.55
N ILE A 30 -5.39 -13.83 13.93
CA ILE A 30 -4.04 -14.40 14.10
C ILE A 30 -3.17 -13.44 14.93
N GLY A 31 -1.98 -13.88 15.32
CA GLY A 31 -1.09 -13.06 16.16
C GLY A 31 -1.76 -12.72 17.50
N GLN A 32 -2.07 -13.74 18.31
CA GLN A 32 -2.72 -13.58 19.62
C GLN A 32 -2.09 -12.47 20.50
N PRO A 33 -0.75 -12.28 20.52
CA PRO A 33 -0.13 -11.18 21.27
C PRO A 33 -0.53 -9.77 20.80
N PHE A 34 -1.04 -9.62 19.57
CA PHE A 34 -1.40 -8.32 18.99
C PHE A 34 -2.81 -7.87 19.37
N ARG A 35 -3.57 -8.67 20.13
CA ARG A 35 -4.92 -8.28 20.59
C ARG A 35 -4.85 -7.04 21.48
N GLY A 36 -5.69 -6.06 21.20
CA GLY A 36 -5.67 -4.75 21.85
C GLY A 36 -4.65 -3.77 21.27
N HIS A 37 -3.85 -4.18 20.28
CA HIS A 37 -2.86 -3.32 19.62
C HIS A 37 -3.25 -3.05 18.17
N ALA A 38 -3.00 -1.83 17.70
CA ALA A 38 -3.17 -1.49 16.31
C ALA A 38 -2.05 -2.10 15.45
N VAL A 39 -2.42 -2.70 14.31
CA VAL A 39 -1.47 -3.20 13.30
C VAL A 39 -1.43 -2.19 12.17
N ALA A 40 -0.48 -1.27 12.26
CA ALA A 40 -0.36 -0.11 11.37
C ALA A 40 -0.03 -0.50 9.93
N ALA A 41 0.82 -1.52 9.75
CA ALA A 41 1.19 -2.04 8.44
C ALA A 41 1.35 -3.56 8.49
N VAL A 42 0.95 -4.24 7.41
CA VAL A 42 1.19 -5.67 7.23
C VAL A 42 1.66 -5.93 5.80
N TRP A 43 2.60 -6.86 5.64
CA TRP A 43 3.10 -7.27 4.33
C TRP A 43 3.44 -8.75 4.31
N ALA A 44 2.80 -9.52 3.43
CA ALA A 44 3.19 -10.90 3.13
C ALA A 44 4.09 -10.93 1.89
N LEU A 45 5.18 -11.72 1.93
CA LEU A 45 6.09 -11.82 0.80
C LEU A 45 5.38 -12.46 -0.42
N PRO A 46 5.45 -11.86 -1.62
CA PRO A 46 4.76 -12.41 -2.79
C PRO A 46 5.23 -13.80 -3.23
N HIS A 47 6.52 -14.12 -3.00
CA HIS A 47 7.12 -15.39 -3.39
C HIS A 47 7.10 -16.45 -2.28
N ASP A 48 6.93 -16.04 -1.02
CA ASP A 48 6.72 -16.92 0.13
C ASP A 48 5.67 -16.29 1.08
N PRO A 49 4.37 -16.46 0.80
CA PRO A 49 3.28 -15.84 1.56
C PRO A 49 3.21 -16.23 3.03
N LEU A 50 3.98 -17.22 3.49
CA LEU A 50 4.05 -17.60 4.89
C LEU A 50 5.00 -16.68 5.69
N VAL A 51 5.92 -16.00 4.99
CA VAL A 51 6.71 -14.93 5.58
C VAL A 51 5.92 -13.63 5.59
N VAL A 52 5.57 -13.16 6.78
CA VAL A 52 4.71 -12.00 7.00
C VAL A 52 5.38 -11.06 7.97
N PHE A 53 5.41 -9.77 7.63
CA PHE A 53 5.86 -8.71 8.51
C PHE A 53 4.66 -7.89 8.98
N ALA A 54 4.64 -7.54 10.25
CA ALA A 54 3.58 -6.71 10.85
C ALA A 54 4.21 -5.61 11.72
N ALA A 55 3.84 -4.37 11.47
CA ALA A 55 4.16 -3.25 12.35
C ALA A 55 3.03 -3.09 13.37
N VAL A 56 3.32 -3.39 14.63
CA VAL A 56 2.34 -3.46 15.71
C VAL A 56 2.66 -2.37 16.72
N VAL A 57 1.72 -1.45 16.92
CA VAL A 57 1.93 -0.25 17.75
C VAL A 57 2.25 -0.65 19.19
N GLY A 58 3.40 -0.19 19.69
CA GLY A 58 3.92 -0.50 21.02
C GLY A 58 4.64 -1.85 21.13
N MET A 59 4.72 -2.62 20.04
CA MET A 59 5.44 -3.89 19.96
C MET A 59 6.50 -3.88 18.84
N GLY A 60 6.66 -2.78 18.12
CA GLY A 60 7.58 -2.67 17.00
C GLY A 60 7.24 -3.57 15.81
N VAL A 61 8.27 -4.07 15.14
CA VAL A 61 8.14 -4.85 13.89
C VAL A 61 8.25 -6.32 14.22
N GLN A 62 7.23 -7.07 13.83
CA GLN A 62 7.08 -8.49 14.07
C GLN A 62 7.21 -9.25 12.75
N GLN A 63 7.80 -10.44 12.80
CA GLN A 63 7.93 -11.33 11.65
C GLN A 63 7.38 -12.72 11.99
N SER A 64 6.58 -13.25 11.08
CA SER A 64 6.17 -14.65 11.03
C SER A 64 6.89 -15.34 9.88
N ALA A 65 7.20 -16.63 10.04
CA ALA A 65 7.68 -17.51 8.97
C ALA A 65 6.71 -18.66 8.64
N ASP A 66 5.53 -18.70 9.29
CA ASP A 66 4.59 -19.82 9.24
C ASP A 66 3.14 -19.40 8.94
N GLY A 67 2.96 -18.27 8.25
CA GLY A 67 1.66 -17.74 7.86
C GLY A 67 0.88 -17.06 9.00
N GLY A 68 1.59 -16.64 10.06
CA GLY A 68 1.06 -15.87 11.17
C GLY A 68 0.66 -16.70 12.38
N GLN A 69 1.09 -17.96 12.45
CA GLN A 69 0.84 -18.85 13.59
C GLN A 69 1.75 -18.48 14.76
N SER A 70 3.02 -18.16 14.47
CA SER A 70 3.99 -17.67 15.44
C SER A 70 4.68 -16.40 14.96
N TRP A 71 5.15 -15.60 15.92
CA TRP A 71 5.74 -14.29 15.65
C TRP A 71 6.98 -14.09 16.50
N ARG A 72 8.01 -13.51 15.89
CA ARG A 72 9.20 -13.01 16.57
C ARG A 72 9.32 -11.51 16.37
N GLN A 73 9.78 -10.80 17.38
CA GLN A 73 10.11 -9.38 17.24
C GLN A 73 11.40 -9.24 16.44
N LEU A 74 11.31 -8.55 15.31
CA LEU A 74 12.45 -8.20 14.47
C LEU A 74 13.08 -6.88 14.92
N PHE A 75 12.24 -5.88 15.23
CA PHE A 75 12.68 -4.58 15.73
C PHE A 75 11.79 -4.13 16.88
N ALA A 76 12.38 -3.49 17.89
CA ALA A 76 11.64 -2.98 19.06
C ALA A 76 11.01 -1.60 18.86
N TRP A 77 11.45 -0.86 17.84
CA TRP A 77 10.91 0.45 17.52
C TRP A 77 9.67 0.33 16.64
N ASP A 78 8.75 1.28 16.78
CA ASP A 78 7.50 1.32 16.02
C ASP A 78 7.75 1.71 14.56
N ALA A 79 6.99 1.08 13.68
CA ALA A 79 6.96 1.32 12.25
C ALA A 79 5.53 1.64 11.79
N ASP A 80 5.41 2.38 10.71
CA ASP A 80 4.10 2.80 10.16
C ASP A 80 3.95 2.55 8.65
N LEU A 81 4.97 1.94 8.01
CA LEU A 81 4.88 1.43 6.65
C LEU A 81 5.75 0.19 6.48
N ILE A 82 5.21 -0.81 5.78
CA ILE A 82 5.94 -1.94 5.23
C ILE A 82 5.48 -2.12 3.79
N ALA A 83 6.41 -2.10 2.83
CA ALA A 83 6.10 -2.24 1.41
C ALA A 83 7.12 -3.14 0.71
N GLY A 84 6.65 -4.03 -0.15
CA GLY A 84 7.50 -4.92 -0.94
C GLY A 84 7.29 -4.74 -2.44
N PRO A 85 8.00 -3.81 -3.10
CA PRO A 85 7.78 -3.56 -4.53
C PRO A 85 8.24 -4.69 -5.46
N ALA A 86 9.07 -5.60 -4.96
CA ALA A 86 9.58 -6.73 -5.71
C ALA A 86 9.71 -7.96 -4.80
N ALA A 87 10.08 -9.11 -5.37
CA ALA A 87 10.17 -10.37 -4.62
C ALA A 87 11.06 -10.25 -3.37
N LEU A 88 12.26 -9.71 -3.50
CA LEU A 88 13.24 -9.63 -2.42
C LEU A 88 13.36 -8.25 -1.78
N GLN A 89 12.81 -7.21 -2.41
CA GLN A 89 12.98 -5.85 -1.96
C GLN A 89 11.86 -5.47 -0.99
N LEU A 90 12.23 -5.02 0.20
CA LEU A 90 11.32 -4.48 1.20
C LEU A 90 11.79 -3.11 1.64
N TYR A 91 10.81 -2.27 1.99
CA TYR A 91 11.02 -0.99 2.64
C TYR A 91 10.21 -0.94 3.92
N LEU A 92 10.82 -0.34 4.92
CA LEU A 92 10.19 -0.08 6.20
C LEU A 92 10.39 1.37 6.58
N ARG A 93 9.32 2.01 7.05
CA ARG A 93 9.38 3.35 7.65
C ARG A 93 9.16 3.29 9.16
N ALA A 94 10.04 3.95 9.90
CA ALA A 94 9.99 4.06 11.37
C ALA A 94 10.29 5.50 11.78
N GLY A 95 9.24 6.30 11.99
CA GLY A 95 9.36 7.72 12.28
C GLY A 95 10.10 8.47 11.16
N ALA A 96 11.28 9.00 11.48
CA ALA A 96 12.12 9.74 10.53
C ALA A 96 13.09 8.85 9.72
N ALA A 97 13.13 7.54 9.97
CA ALA A 97 14.03 6.62 9.30
C ALA A 97 13.32 5.77 8.23
N LEU A 98 14.01 5.56 7.11
CA LEU A 98 13.67 4.58 6.09
C LEU A 98 14.72 3.47 6.13
N TYR A 99 14.27 2.22 6.15
CA TYR A 99 15.13 1.04 6.02
C TYR A 99 14.75 0.29 4.76
N ALA A 100 15.72 -0.37 4.14
CA ALA A 100 15.47 -1.27 3.03
C ALA A 100 16.17 -2.61 3.25
N SER A 101 15.55 -3.65 2.73
CA SER A 101 16.12 -4.97 2.60
C SER A 101 16.10 -5.36 1.12
N GLU A 102 17.16 -6.01 0.66
CA GLU A 102 17.29 -6.55 -0.70
C GLU A 102 17.34 -8.09 -0.71
N ASP A 103 17.12 -8.72 0.45
CA ASP A 103 17.22 -10.17 0.70
C ASP A 103 16.01 -10.70 1.49
N ALA A 104 14.81 -10.22 1.13
CA ALA A 104 13.53 -10.66 1.67
C ALA A 104 13.37 -10.44 3.19
N GLY A 105 13.99 -9.38 3.71
CA GLY A 105 13.90 -8.97 5.11
C GLY A 105 14.88 -9.68 6.03
N THR A 106 15.92 -10.31 5.49
CA THR A 106 16.97 -10.97 6.26
C THR A 106 17.95 -9.95 6.83
N THR A 107 18.41 -9.00 6.01
CA THR A 107 19.24 -7.87 6.40
C THR A 107 18.57 -6.55 6.04
N TRP A 108 18.89 -5.51 6.82
CA TRP A 108 18.26 -4.20 6.70
C TRP A 108 19.30 -3.10 6.82
N ASP A 109 19.29 -2.19 5.86
CA ASP A 109 20.15 -1.01 5.83
C ASP A 109 19.31 0.26 5.95
N ALA A 110 19.80 1.24 6.70
CA ALA A 110 19.22 2.57 6.70
C ALA A 110 19.41 3.24 5.32
N ARG A 111 18.36 3.91 4.84
CA ARG A 111 18.36 4.73 3.63
C ARG A 111 18.28 6.19 4.05
N ALA A 112 19.38 6.90 3.86
CA ALA A 112 19.48 8.30 4.23
C ALA A 112 18.56 9.15 3.35
N MET A 113 17.75 10.00 3.97
CA MET A 113 16.87 10.94 3.29
C MET A 113 17.07 12.35 3.84
N MET A 114 16.79 13.35 3.00
CA MET A 114 16.93 14.76 3.37
C MET A 114 15.88 15.27 4.35
N ALA A 115 14.78 14.53 4.52
CA ALA A 115 13.72 14.81 5.49
C ALA A 115 13.04 13.49 5.89
N ALA A 116 12.12 13.55 6.85
CA ALA A 116 11.35 12.40 7.26
C ALA A 116 10.59 11.79 6.05
N PRO A 117 10.72 10.48 5.82
CA PRO A 117 10.04 9.81 4.72
C PRO A 117 8.52 9.89 4.89
N GLY A 118 7.81 10.10 3.80
CA GLY A 118 6.36 9.96 3.69
C GLY A 118 5.98 8.67 2.94
N PRO A 119 4.85 8.69 2.20
CA PRO A 119 4.47 7.59 1.32
C PRO A 119 5.56 7.22 0.30
N LEU A 120 5.62 5.94 -0.04
CA LEU A 120 6.51 5.38 -1.04
C LEU A 120 5.73 4.88 -2.25
N ALA A 121 6.33 4.95 -3.43
CA ALA A 121 5.81 4.35 -4.66
C ALA A 121 6.96 3.75 -5.48
N HIS A 122 6.66 2.78 -6.33
CA HIS A 122 7.67 2.10 -7.13
C HIS A 122 7.14 1.79 -8.53
N ALA A 123 8.01 1.96 -9.54
CA ALA A 123 7.74 1.55 -10.92
C ALA A 123 9.05 1.10 -11.59
N GLY A 124 9.12 -0.19 -11.98
CA GLY A 124 10.31 -0.74 -12.63
C GLY A 124 11.50 -0.87 -11.68
N SER A 125 12.54 -0.06 -11.87
CA SER A 125 13.68 0.05 -10.94
C SER A 125 13.64 1.36 -10.12
N TRP A 126 12.64 2.21 -10.38
CA TRP A 126 12.52 3.50 -9.73
C TRP A 126 11.74 3.38 -8.43
N LEU A 127 12.34 3.89 -7.36
CA LEU A 127 11.70 4.15 -6.09
C LEU A 127 11.42 5.66 -5.99
N TYR A 128 10.21 6.01 -5.59
CA TYR A 128 9.80 7.37 -5.27
C TYR A 128 9.41 7.45 -3.81
N ALA A 129 9.79 8.53 -3.15
CA ALA A 129 9.45 8.78 -1.75
C ALA A 129 9.04 10.23 -1.55
N ALA A 130 7.97 10.43 -0.82
CA ALA A 130 7.62 11.74 -0.30
C ALA A 130 8.58 12.16 0.82
N ALA A 131 8.84 13.46 0.90
CA ALA A 131 9.65 14.10 1.92
C ALA A 131 9.04 15.49 2.19
N GLY A 132 8.00 15.53 3.04
CA GLY A 132 7.17 16.72 3.21
C GLY A 132 6.44 17.08 1.91
N GLU A 133 6.70 18.28 1.38
CA GLU A 133 6.13 18.80 0.12
C GLU A 133 6.88 18.33 -1.14
N GLN A 134 8.03 17.68 -0.97
CA GLN A 134 8.88 17.25 -2.07
C GLN A 134 8.69 15.76 -2.34
N VAL A 135 8.77 15.37 -3.61
CA VAL A 135 8.99 13.97 -4.00
C VAL A 135 10.45 13.79 -4.41
N LEU A 136 11.04 12.69 -3.97
CA LEU A 136 12.38 12.25 -4.33
C LEU A 136 12.29 10.97 -5.17
N CYS A 137 13.26 10.75 -6.03
CA CYS A 137 13.42 9.51 -6.80
C CYS A 137 14.80 8.90 -6.59
N SER A 138 14.86 7.58 -6.74
CA SER A 138 16.04 6.75 -6.59
C SER A 138 16.02 5.64 -7.64
N GLN A 139 17.18 5.29 -8.20
CA GLN A 139 17.36 4.11 -9.07
C GLN A 139 18.16 2.98 -8.40
N ASP A 140 18.64 3.18 -7.17
CA ASP A 140 19.60 2.30 -6.51
C ASP A 140 19.06 1.77 -5.16
N ALA A 141 17.76 1.51 -5.10
CA ALA A 141 17.05 1.01 -3.91
C ALA A 141 17.09 1.96 -2.69
N GLY A 142 17.09 3.27 -2.95
CA GLY A 142 17.04 4.33 -1.94
C GLY A 142 18.41 4.65 -1.33
N ARG A 143 19.51 4.21 -1.96
CA ARG A 143 20.87 4.52 -1.49
C ARG A 143 21.24 5.96 -1.81
N SER A 144 20.76 6.49 -2.94
CA SER A 144 20.87 7.90 -3.29
C SER A 144 19.54 8.45 -3.80
N TRP A 145 19.32 9.75 -3.58
CA TRP A 145 18.06 10.41 -3.88
C TRP A 145 18.28 11.68 -4.68
N ALA A 146 17.48 11.86 -5.73
CA ALA A 146 17.35 13.11 -6.46
C ALA A 146 15.94 13.68 -6.26
N ARG A 147 15.79 15.00 -6.39
CA ARG A 147 14.46 15.62 -6.38
C ARG A 147 13.69 15.25 -7.66
N TYR A 148 12.43 14.88 -7.49
CA TYR A 148 11.52 14.57 -8.57
C TYR A 148 10.45 15.66 -8.69
N GLY A 149 10.57 16.49 -9.73
CA GLY A 149 9.72 17.67 -9.93
C GLY A 149 9.96 18.77 -8.88
N ALA A 150 9.14 19.83 -8.97
CA ALA A 150 9.13 20.92 -7.99
C ALA A 150 8.43 20.51 -6.68
N ALA A 151 8.46 21.37 -5.66
CA ALA A 151 7.66 21.18 -4.45
C ALA A 151 6.16 21.29 -4.76
N LEU A 152 5.36 20.46 -4.10
CA LEU A 152 3.90 20.50 -4.11
C LEU A 152 3.38 21.57 -3.13
N PRO A 153 2.11 22.02 -3.27
CA PRO A 153 1.57 23.09 -2.43
C PRO A 153 1.29 22.68 -0.96
N ALA A 154 1.48 21.40 -0.62
CA ALA A 154 1.28 20.84 0.71
C ALA A 154 2.03 19.51 0.85
N ALA A 155 2.14 19.01 2.08
CA ALA A 155 2.77 17.73 2.35
C ALA A 155 2.07 16.59 1.59
N VAL A 156 2.88 15.69 1.02
CA VAL A 156 2.40 14.56 0.23
C VAL A 156 1.89 13.46 1.15
N THR A 157 0.61 13.12 1.01
CA THR A 157 -0.09 12.13 1.85
C THR A 157 -0.40 10.83 1.10
N GLY A 158 -0.26 10.81 -0.22
CA GLY A 158 -0.39 9.61 -1.05
C GLY A 158 0.53 9.70 -2.27
N LEU A 159 1.09 8.56 -2.67
CA LEU A 159 2.00 8.49 -3.82
C LEU A 159 1.75 7.20 -4.59
N ALA A 160 1.67 7.28 -5.91
CA ALA A 160 1.56 6.12 -6.79
C ALA A 160 2.39 6.33 -8.06
N ALA A 161 3.01 5.25 -8.55
CA ALA A 161 3.79 5.23 -9.78
C ALA A 161 3.29 4.06 -10.65
N PRO A 162 2.65 4.33 -11.79
CA PRO A 162 2.21 3.30 -12.72
C PRO A 162 3.35 2.39 -13.22
N PRO A 163 3.24 1.05 -13.11
CA PRO A 163 4.35 0.16 -13.45
C PRO A 163 4.72 0.13 -14.94
N GLN A 164 3.78 0.42 -15.85
CA GLN A 164 4.02 0.46 -17.30
C GLN A 164 4.51 1.82 -17.81
N GLN A 165 4.47 2.86 -16.99
CA GLN A 165 4.82 4.23 -17.39
C GLN A 165 5.87 4.77 -16.44
N PRO A 166 7.11 4.23 -16.47
CA PRO A 166 8.18 4.70 -15.62
C PRO A 166 8.40 6.20 -15.85
N GLY A 167 8.44 6.95 -14.75
CA GLY A 167 8.51 8.42 -14.77
C GLY A 167 7.15 9.09 -14.68
N LEU A 168 6.01 8.42 -14.80
CA LEU A 168 4.75 9.00 -14.35
C LEU A 168 4.62 8.79 -12.84
N VAL A 169 4.41 9.87 -12.09
CA VAL A 169 4.17 9.82 -10.65
C VAL A 169 2.95 10.65 -10.32
N LEU A 170 2.07 10.08 -9.51
CA LEU A 170 0.87 10.74 -8.99
C LEU A 170 1.03 10.95 -7.50
N ALA A 171 0.69 12.16 -7.04
CA ALA A 171 0.80 12.57 -5.66
C ALA A 171 -0.53 13.15 -5.18
N VAL A 172 -0.89 12.83 -3.94
CA VAL A 172 -1.98 13.48 -3.20
C VAL A 172 -1.35 14.47 -2.23
N ALA A 173 -1.74 15.74 -2.33
CA ALA A 173 -1.22 16.82 -1.48
C ALA A 173 -2.33 17.85 -1.22
N GLY A 174 -2.58 18.19 0.05
CA GLY A 174 -3.55 19.23 0.44
C GLY A 174 -4.97 19.01 -0.09
N GLY A 175 -5.40 17.75 -0.22
CA GLY A 175 -6.71 17.38 -0.80
C GLY A 175 -6.75 17.34 -2.33
N GLY A 176 -5.68 17.71 -3.03
CA GLY A 176 -5.58 17.67 -4.48
C GLY A 176 -4.79 16.47 -5.00
N LEU A 177 -5.14 16.02 -6.20
CA LEU A 177 -4.36 15.03 -6.95
C LEU A 177 -3.52 15.74 -8.01
N PHE A 178 -2.23 15.40 -8.06
CA PHE A 178 -1.25 15.96 -8.96
C PHE A 178 -0.54 14.83 -9.71
N ALA A 179 -0.11 15.10 -10.93
CA ALA A 179 0.73 14.19 -11.70
C ALA A 179 1.97 14.93 -12.22
N CYS A 180 3.08 14.24 -12.28
CA CYS A 180 4.33 14.72 -12.85
C CYS A 180 4.91 13.63 -13.75
N SER A 181 5.42 14.03 -14.91
CA SER A 181 6.10 13.14 -15.84
C SER A 181 7.31 13.83 -16.46
N ALA A 182 8.17 13.07 -17.14
CA ALA A 182 9.26 13.68 -17.90
C ALA A 182 8.75 14.57 -19.07
N ALA A 183 7.53 14.33 -19.56
CA ALA A 183 6.93 15.10 -20.65
C ALA A 183 6.25 16.40 -20.17
N GLU A 184 5.74 16.42 -18.94
CA GLU A 184 5.11 17.57 -18.31
C GLU A 184 6.11 18.20 -17.33
N ALA A 185 6.70 19.35 -17.66
CA ALA A 185 7.67 20.02 -16.80
C ALA A 185 7.03 20.47 -15.46
N GLY A 186 7.05 19.57 -14.45
CA GLY A 186 6.55 19.81 -13.10
C GLY A 186 5.19 19.20 -12.80
N TRP A 187 4.70 19.45 -11.58
CA TRP A 187 3.44 18.91 -11.08
C TRP A 187 2.23 19.63 -11.66
N GLN A 188 1.35 18.86 -12.29
CA GLN A 188 0.09 19.33 -12.84
C GLN A 188 -1.07 18.83 -11.98
N ARG A 189 -1.89 19.75 -11.46
CA ARG A 189 -3.10 19.39 -10.71
C ARG A 189 -4.13 18.78 -11.67
N ARG A 190 -4.66 17.61 -11.34
CA ARG A 190 -5.74 16.96 -12.09
C ARG A 190 -7.07 17.51 -11.59
N THR A 191 -7.59 18.53 -12.26
CA THR A 191 -8.81 19.27 -11.85
C THR A 191 -10.08 18.45 -11.94
N SER A 192 -10.11 17.40 -12.77
CA SER A 192 -11.21 16.44 -12.82
C SER A 192 -11.22 15.47 -11.63
N ALA A 193 -10.12 15.37 -10.87
CA ALA A 193 -10.05 14.48 -9.73
C ALA A 193 -10.85 15.04 -8.54
N PRO A 194 -11.64 14.20 -7.84
CA PRO A 194 -12.28 14.60 -6.59
C PRO A 194 -11.23 14.87 -5.52
N ALA A 195 -11.65 15.52 -4.42
CA ALA A 195 -10.78 15.74 -3.28
C ALA A 195 -10.31 14.39 -2.71
N ALA A 196 -9.02 14.13 -2.76
CA ALA A 196 -8.39 12.90 -2.29
C ALA A 196 -7.74 13.13 -0.94
N ALA A 197 -8.02 12.25 0.03
CA ALA A 197 -7.55 12.41 1.41
C ALA A 197 -6.83 11.17 1.95
N GLY A 198 -6.72 10.10 1.16
CA GLY A 198 -6.14 8.84 1.60
C GLY A 198 -5.21 8.19 0.57
N PRO A 199 -4.97 6.87 0.72
CA PRO A 199 -4.07 6.12 -0.16
C PRO A 199 -4.46 6.23 -1.64
N ILE A 200 -3.45 6.19 -2.50
CA ILE A 200 -3.58 6.02 -3.93
C ILE A 200 -2.75 4.82 -4.35
N VAL A 201 -3.28 3.99 -5.25
CA VAL A 201 -2.60 2.81 -5.79
C VAL A 201 -2.67 2.79 -7.31
N ALA A 202 -1.61 2.29 -7.93
CA ALA A 202 -1.56 2.06 -9.37
C ALA A 202 -1.56 0.56 -9.66
N LEU A 203 -2.42 0.15 -10.60
CA LEU A 203 -2.46 -1.19 -11.11
C LEU A 203 -2.04 -1.21 -12.57
N ALA A 204 -1.32 -2.27 -12.91
CA ALA A 204 -1.00 -2.62 -14.26
C ALA A 204 -2.26 -2.70 -15.15
N GLY A 205 -2.22 -2.12 -16.35
CA GLY A 205 -3.27 -2.29 -17.37
C GLY A 205 -2.67 -2.54 -18.75
N GLN A 206 -3.52 -2.81 -19.76
CA GLN A 206 -3.05 -3.20 -21.10
C GLN A 206 -2.36 -2.04 -21.84
N SER A 207 -3.02 -0.87 -21.93
CA SER A 207 -2.48 0.33 -22.60
C SER A 207 -2.28 1.51 -21.65
N ALA A 208 -3.09 1.58 -20.59
CA ALA A 208 -3.05 2.60 -19.56
C ALA A 208 -3.13 1.94 -18.18
N ALA A 209 -2.55 2.58 -17.18
CA ALA A 209 -2.66 2.10 -15.81
C ALA A 209 -4.02 2.48 -15.22
N LEU A 210 -4.55 1.55 -14.42
CA LEU A 210 -5.69 1.83 -13.56
C LEU A 210 -5.17 2.48 -12.27
N LEU A 211 -5.80 3.56 -11.86
CA LEU A 211 -5.51 4.21 -10.59
C LEU A 211 -6.75 4.25 -9.72
N LEU A 212 -6.56 4.02 -8.43
CA LEU A 212 -7.60 4.09 -7.42
C LEU A 212 -7.09 4.95 -6.27
N ALA A 213 -7.87 5.95 -5.86
CA ALA A 213 -7.53 6.86 -4.76
C ALA A 213 -8.69 6.99 -3.78
N CYS A 214 -8.43 6.90 -2.49
CA CYS A 214 -9.44 7.20 -1.47
C CYS A 214 -9.80 8.69 -1.52
N ALA A 215 -11.09 8.96 -1.73
CA ALA A 215 -11.58 10.32 -1.98
C ALA A 215 -12.86 10.62 -1.19
N SER A 216 -13.22 11.90 -1.13
CA SER A 216 -14.54 12.31 -0.62
C SER A 216 -15.65 11.62 -1.42
N GLY A 217 -16.50 10.85 -0.75
CA GLY A 217 -17.58 10.08 -1.40
C GLY A 217 -17.24 8.64 -1.76
N GLY A 218 -16.07 8.14 -1.37
CA GLY A 218 -15.69 6.73 -1.52
C GLY A 218 -14.34 6.58 -2.21
N LEU A 219 -14.35 6.13 -3.47
CA LEU A 219 -13.16 5.82 -4.23
C LEU A 219 -13.13 6.58 -5.56
N ALA A 220 -12.07 7.30 -5.85
CA ALA A 220 -11.82 7.85 -7.17
C ALA A 220 -11.11 6.82 -8.04
N ARG A 221 -11.53 6.68 -9.30
CA ARG A 221 -10.98 5.74 -10.27
C ARG A 221 -10.58 6.46 -11.55
N SER A 222 -9.45 6.07 -12.12
CA SER A 222 -8.98 6.53 -13.43
C SER A 222 -8.52 5.32 -14.26
N ASP A 223 -9.01 5.23 -15.49
CA ASP A 223 -8.64 4.18 -16.46
C ASP A 223 -7.57 4.62 -17.46
N ASP A 224 -7.16 5.89 -17.41
CA ASP A 224 -6.32 6.55 -18.40
C ASP A 224 -5.04 7.12 -17.77
N SER A 225 -4.49 6.41 -16.79
CA SER A 225 -3.25 6.80 -16.10
C SER A 225 -3.33 8.18 -15.40
N GLY A 226 -4.53 8.56 -14.96
CA GLY A 226 -4.75 9.74 -14.12
C GLY A 226 -5.08 10.99 -14.91
N ALA A 227 -5.39 10.88 -16.21
CA ALA A 227 -5.81 12.01 -17.04
C ALA A 227 -7.26 12.42 -16.71
N SER A 228 -8.15 11.46 -16.49
CA SER A 228 -9.53 11.69 -16.06
C SER A 228 -9.91 10.76 -14.90
N TRP A 229 -10.91 11.19 -14.11
CA TRP A 229 -11.30 10.53 -12.87
C TRP A 229 -12.81 10.48 -12.73
N SER A 230 -13.32 9.38 -12.17
CA SER A 230 -14.71 9.21 -11.75
C SER A 230 -14.79 8.73 -10.31
N VAL A 231 -15.88 9.07 -9.62
CA VAL A 231 -16.12 8.60 -8.24
C VAL A 231 -16.97 7.34 -8.29
N ILE A 232 -16.52 6.32 -7.56
CA ILE A 232 -17.27 5.13 -7.22
C ILE A 232 -17.72 5.27 -5.76
N GLY A 233 -19.03 5.26 -5.57
CA GLY A 233 -19.64 5.32 -4.24
C GLY A 233 -19.33 4.07 -3.44
N LEU A 234 -18.48 4.21 -2.43
CA LEU A 234 -18.24 3.20 -1.41
C LEU A 234 -18.58 3.78 -0.05
N ALA A 235 -19.16 2.95 0.82
CA ALA A 235 -19.59 3.39 2.14
C ALA A 235 -18.40 3.60 3.09
N GLY A 236 -18.51 4.65 3.91
CA GLY A 236 -17.53 4.95 4.96
C GLY A 236 -16.26 5.65 4.46
N VAL A 237 -15.34 5.89 5.39
CA VAL A 237 -14.04 6.52 5.11
C VAL A 237 -13.03 5.43 4.81
N LEU A 238 -12.58 5.36 3.55
CA LEU A 238 -11.58 4.38 3.12
C LEU A 238 -10.19 4.74 3.63
N THR A 239 -9.53 3.79 4.27
CA THR A 239 -8.23 3.96 4.94
C THR A 239 -7.14 3.07 4.35
N ALA A 240 -7.50 2.02 3.63
CA ALA A 240 -6.55 1.10 3.00
C ALA A 240 -7.00 0.71 1.59
N LEU A 241 -6.03 0.63 0.67
CA LEU A 241 -6.20 0.07 -0.68
C LEU A 241 -5.07 -0.94 -0.93
N ALA A 242 -5.42 -2.12 -1.42
CA ALA A 242 -4.45 -3.18 -1.70
C ALA A 242 -4.80 -3.92 -3.00
N PRO A 243 -4.08 -3.65 -4.10
CA PRO A 243 -4.05 -4.52 -5.26
C PRO A 243 -3.57 -5.92 -4.89
N ALA A 244 -4.15 -6.97 -5.50
CA ALA A 244 -3.58 -8.30 -5.40
C ALA A 244 -2.37 -8.41 -6.33
N SER A 245 -1.19 -8.62 -5.76
CA SER A 245 0.06 -8.81 -6.51
C SER A 245 0.03 -10.00 -7.47
N TYR A 246 -0.83 -10.98 -7.20
CA TYR A 246 -0.98 -12.22 -7.97
C TYR A 246 -2.13 -12.21 -8.99
N HIS A 247 -2.94 -11.14 -9.03
CA HIS A 247 -4.09 -11.05 -9.95
C HIS A 247 -4.41 -9.61 -10.33
N ILE A 248 -4.29 -9.29 -11.62
CA ILE A 248 -4.35 -7.92 -12.14
C ILE A 248 -5.73 -7.25 -11.96
N ASP A 249 -6.79 -8.04 -11.80
CA ASP A 249 -8.17 -7.54 -11.66
C ASP A 249 -8.68 -7.46 -10.22
N VAL A 250 -7.91 -7.95 -9.25
CA VAL A 250 -8.35 -8.04 -7.86
C VAL A 250 -7.81 -6.86 -7.05
N VAL A 251 -8.70 -6.14 -6.38
CA VAL A 251 -8.36 -5.04 -5.47
C VAL A 251 -9.22 -5.11 -4.21
N PHE A 252 -8.60 -4.86 -3.07
CA PHE A 252 -9.27 -4.75 -1.78
C PHE A 252 -9.27 -3.29 -1.31
N ALA A 253 -10.35 -2.89 -0.64
CA ALA A 253 -10.43 -1.61 0.06
C ALA A 253 -10.98 -1.83 1.48
N GLY A 254 -10.37 -1.17 2.45
CA GLY A 254 -10.77 -1.21 3.86
C GLY A 254 -11.17 0.17 4.35
N SER A 255 -12.14 0.20 5.27
CA SER A 255 -12.62 1.45 5.87
C SER A 255 -12.30 1.57 7.37
N ALA A 256 -12.30 2.81 7.85
CA ALA A 256 -12.21 3.14 9.28
C ALA A 256 -13.37 2.53 10.09
N GLY A 257 -14.50 2.22 9.45
CA GLY A 257 -15.66 1.57 10.07
C GLY A 257 -15.59 0.04 10.08
N GLY A 258 -14.50 -0.57 9.63
CA GLY A 258 -14.34 -2.03 9.65
C GLY A 258 -14.95 -2.76 8.45
N GLN A 259 -15.37 -2.03 7.42
CA GLN A 259 -15.86 -2.63 6.18
C GLN A 259 -14.69 -2.94 5.25
N LEU A 260 -14.62 -4.19 4.82
CA LEU A 260 -13.69 -4.68 3.81
C LEU A 260 -14.48 -5.06 2.56
N VAL A 261 -14.13 -4.43 1.44
CA VAL A 261 -14.71 -4.71 0.14
C VAL A 261 -13.66 -5.24 -0.83
N LEU A 262 -14.12 -6.02 -1.80
CA LEU A 262 -13.32 -6.65 -2.84
C LEU A 262 -13.93 -6.28 -4.19
N SER A 263 -13.09 -5.95 -5.16
CA SER A 263 -13.42 -5.96 -6.58
C SER A 263 -12.60 -7.03 -7.27
N SER A 264 -13.23 -7.82 -8.15
CA SER A 264 -12.59 -8.83 -9.00
C SER A 264 -12.54 -8.42 -10.48
N ASP A 265 -12.93 -7.18 -10.78
CA ASP A 265 -13.12 -6.67 -12.14
C ASP A 265 -12.47 -5.29 -12.34
N ARG A 266 -11.30 -5.09 -11.70
CA ARG A 266 -10.49 -3.87 -11.82
C ARG A 266 -11.13 -2.63 -11.20
N GLY A 267 -11.78 -2.82 -10.06
CA GLY A 267 -12.42 -1.76 -9.29
C GLY A 267 -13.68 -1.20 -9.94
N ARG A 268 -14.36 -1.93 -10.84
CA ARG A 268 -15.61 -1.47 -11.46
C ARG A 268 -16.80 -1.80 -10.56
N GLU A 269 -16.88 -3.04 -10.10
CA GLU A 269 -17.87 -3.50 -9.13
C GLU A 269 -17.19 -3.91 -7.82
N TRP A 270 -17.89 -3.69 -6.72
CA TRP A 270 -17.38 -3.93 -5.37
C TRP A 270 -18.40 -4.72 -4.56
N GLN A 271 -17.91 -5.76 -3.90
CA GLN A 271 -18.70 -6.60 -3.01
C GLN A 271 -18.13 -6.55 -1.60
N VAL A 272 -19.01 -6.56 -0.60
CA VAL A 272 -18.61 -6.62 0.81
C VAL A 272 -18.08 -8.02 1.10
N LEU A 273 -16.82 -8.09 1.51
CA LEU A 273 -16.17 -9.33 1.95
C LEU A 273 -16.34 -9.52 3.47
N LYS A 274 -16.33 -8.43 4.24
CA LYS A 274 -16.53 -8.40 5.70
C LYS A 274 -17.00 -7.01 6.16
N HIS A 275 -17.76 -6.91 7.26
CA HIS A 275 -18.36 -5.63 7.70
C HIS A 275 -18.24 -5.32 9.21
N ASP A 276 -17.59 -6.18 9.98
CA ASP A 276 -17.54 -6.21 11.45
C ASP A 276 -16.11 -6.39 11.96
N LEU A 277 -15.12 -5.96 11.16
CA LEU A 277 -13.75 -5.86 11.62
C LEU A 277 -13.60 -4.60 12.49
N PRO A 278 -12.58 -4.54 13.37
CA PRO A 278 -12.12 -3.27 13.89
C PRO A 278 -11.65 -2.33 12.75
N PRO A 279 -11.42 -1.03 13.01
CA PRO A 279 -10.97 -0.08 12.00
C PRO A 279 -9.79 -0.63 11.19
N ILE A 280 -9.92 -0.71 9.87
CA ILE A 280 -8.90 -1.31 9.01
C ILE A 280 -7.80 -0.28 8.75
N LEU A 281 -6.55 -0.66 8.97
CA LEU A 281 -5.39 0.22 8.82
C LEU A 281 -4.48 -0.19 7.66
N SER A 282 -4.38 -1.49 7.41
CA SER A 282 -3.54 -2.02 6.33
C SER A 282 -4.08 -3.35 5.80
N ILE A 283 -3.79 -3.64 4.53
CA ILE A 283 -4.21 -4.86 3.85
C ILE A 283 -3.03 -5.38 3.03
N SER A 284 -2.77 -6.69 3.10
CA SER A 284 -1.81 -7.36 2.23
C SER A 284 -2.43 -8.65 1.67
N ALA A 285 -2.46 -8.74 0.35
CA ALA A 285 -2.98 -9.90 -0.37
C ALA A 285 -1.83 -10.70 -0.97
N ALA A 286 -1.83 -12.00 -0.73
CA ALA A 286 -0.86 -12.94 -1.28
C ALA A 286 -1.55 -14.25 -1.71
N ARG A 287 -0.85 -15.09 -2.47
CA ARG A 287 -1.39 -16.37 -2.97
C ARG A 287 -0.38 -17.48 -2.75
N LEU A 288 -0.82 -18.57 -2.12
CA LEU A 288 0.03 -19.74 -1.94
C LEU A 288 0.45 -20.30 -3.31
N VAL A 289 1.75 -20.54 -3.46
CA VAL A 289 2.37 -21.03 -4.71
C VAL A 289 2.12 -22.52 -4.87
#